data_AF-A0AAP2DZU4-F1
#
_entry.id   AF-A0AAP2DZU4-F1
#
_cell.length_a   1.000
_cell.length_b   1.000
_cell.length_c   1.000
_cell.angle_alpha   90.00
_cell.angle_beta   90.00
_cell.angle_gamma   90.00
#
_symmetry.space_group_name_H-M   'P 1'
#
loop_
_entity.id
_entity.type
_entity.pdbx_description
1 polymer ?
#
loop_
_entity_poly.entity_id
_entity_poly.type
_entity_poly.pdbx_seq_one_letter_code
_entity_poly.pdbx_strand_id
1 'polypeptide(L)'
;MSKPELKPFEKLKGILGKTSSAPDVVTAFEIQKYTLQSLDIRDRSQNIALRKTFAWCLFAVLIFWLSVVIYIVISSGSSCLIIFSPAIAFHLSDSVIIALLTTTTANVIGFFYVVTNYLFPKTEKADEKK
;
A
#
# COMPACT_ATOMS: atom_id res chain seq x y z
N MET A 1 -8.50 24.52 67.77
CA MET A 1 -9.62 24.73 66.83
C MET A 1 -9.17 24.24 65.45
N SER A 2 -9.19 22.92 65.23
CA SER A 2 -8.65 22.29 64.02
C SER A 2 -9.74 22.18 62.96
N LYS A 3 -9.47 22.80 61.81
CA LYS A 3 -10.33 22.81 60.62
C LYS A 3 -10.43 21.38 60.07
N PRO A 4 -11.63 20.82 59.83
CA PRO A 4 -11.74 19.46 59.29
C PRO A 4 -11.30 19.48 57.82
N GLU A 5 -10.16 18.85 57.55
CA GLU A 5 -9.68 18.53 56.21
C GLU A 5 -10.75 17.69 55.49
N LEU A 6 -11.46 18.32 54.56
CA LEU A 6 -12.45 17.67 53.70
C LEU A 6 -11.78 16.53 52.93
N LYS A 7 -12.35 15.32 53.05
CA LYS A 7 -11.87 14.11 52.37
C LYS A 7 -11.75 14.39 50.86
N PRO A 8 -10.66 13.96 50.20
CA PRO A 8 -10.42 14.23 48.77
C PRO A 8 -11.60 13.90 47.85
N PHE A 9 -12.37 12.87 48.19
CA PHE A 9 -13.56 12.44 47.47
C PHE A 9 -14.71 13.47 47.46
N GLU A 10 -14.93 14.22 48.55
CA GLU A 10 -15.97 15.27 48.62
C GLU A 10 -15.63 16.43 47.67
N LYS A 11 -14.35 16.80 47.64
CA LYS A 11 -13.82 17.83 46.74
C LYS A 11 -13.95 17.40 45.27
N LEU A 12 -13.65 16.13 44.97
CA LEU A 12 -13.81 15.56 43.63
C LEU A 12 -15.28 15.53 43.19
N LYS A 13 -16.20 15.14 44.09
CA LYS A 13 -17.64 15.11 43.81
C LYS A 13 -18.20 16.50 43.51
N GLY A 14 -17.72 17.53 44.24
CA GLY A 14 -18.08 18.93 43.97
C GLY A 14 -17.54 19.48 42.64
N ILE A 15 -16.38 18.98 42.18
CA ILE A 15 -15.83 19.32 40.85
C ILE A 15 -16.63 18.60 39.75
N LEU A 16 -16.92 17.31 39.92
CA LEU A 16 -17.72 16.54 38.95
C LEU A 16 -19.16 17.05 38.81
N GLY A 17 -19.75 17.52 39.91
CA GLY A 17 -21.09 18.12 39.90
C GLY A 17 -21.15 19.46 39.15
N LYS A 18 -20.03 20.19 39.08
CA LYS A 18 -19.92 21.44 38.30
C LYS A 18 -19.70 21.22 36.81
N THR A 19 -19.21 20.04 36.42
CA THR A 19 -18.97 19.69 35.00
C THR A 19 -20.19 19.03 34.34
N SER A 20 -21.33 18.93 35.04
CA SER A 20 -22.61 18.50 34.46
C SER A 20 -23.29 19.65 33.71
N SER A 21 -22.60 20.22 32.74
CA SER A 21 -23.22 20.97 31.65
C SER A 21 -22.84 20.26 30.37
N ALA A 22 -23.81 20.16 29.46
CA ALA A 22 -23.61 19.63 28.12
C ALA A 22 -22.29 20.16 27.52
N PRO A 23 -21.58 19.35 26.71
CA PRO A 23 -20.27 19.74 26.19
C PRO A 23 -20.37 21.12 25.52
N ASP A 24 -19.58 22.07 26.01
CA ASP A 24 -19.38 23.38 25.37
C ASP A 24 -19.04 23.16 23.88
N VAL A 25 -19.55 24.02 23.01
CA VAL A 25 -19.28 24.02 21.57
C VAL A 25 -17.79 23.94 21.25
N VAL A 26 -16.94 24.52 22.11
CA VAL A 26 -15.47 24.45 21.98
C VAL A 26 -14.97 23.03 22.26
N THR A 27 -15.46 22.38 23.33
CA THR A 27 -15.10 21.00 23.67
C THR A 27 -15.61 20.01 22.61
N ALA A 28 -16.82 20.21 22.07
CA ALA A 28 -17.36 19.40 20.99
C ALA A 28 -16.54 19.51 19.70
N PHE A 29 -16.08 20.73 19.36
CA PHE A 29 -15.23 20.98 18.20
C PHE A 29 -13.84 20.33 18.35
N GLU A 30 -13.22 20.38 19.53
CA GLU A 30 -11.95 19.70 19.79
C GLU A 30 -12.08 18.18 19.64
N ILE A 31 -13.10 17.56 20.23
CA ILE A 31 -13.37 16.13 20.11
C ILE A 31 -13.55 15.73 18.64
N GLN A 32 -14.26 16.56 17.85
CA GLN A 32 -14.44 16.31 16.42
C GLN A 32 -13.12 16.38 15.65
N LYS A 33 -12.26 17.36 15.97
CA LYS A 33 -10.93 17.51 15.37
C LYS A 33 -10.03 16.31 15.66
N TYR A 34 -10.00 15.83 16.91
CA TYR A 34 -9.25 14.62 17.28
C TYR A 34 -9.80 13.37 16.55
N THR A 35 -11.12 13.27 16.43
CA THR A 35 -11.76 12.18 15.69
C THR A 35 -11.34 12.18 14.23
N LEU A 36 -11.42 13.32 13.54
CA LEU A 36 -10.99 13.47 12.14
C LEU A 36 -9.50 13.16 11.94
N GLN A 37 -8.64 13.62 12.85
CA GLN A 37 -7.21 13.35 12.80
C GLN A 37 -6.90 11.85 12.98
N SER A 38 -7.65 11.15 13.84
CA SER A 38 -7.49 9.71 14.02
C SER A 38 -7.98 8.89 12.82
N LEU A 39 -8.99 9.39 12.09
CA LEU A 39 -9.48 8.78 10.86
C LEU A 39 -8.47 8.94 9.72
N ASP A 40 -7.84 10.11 9.58
CA ASP A 40 -6.80 10.35 8.57
C ASP A 40 -5.58 9.44 8.76
N ILE A 41 -5.13 9.24 10.01
CA ILE A 41 -4.02 8.34 10.31
C ILE A 41 -4.38 6.87 9.99
N ARG A 42 -5.63 6.47 10.26
CA ARG A 42 -6.13 5.13 9.92
C ARG A 42 -6.25 4.94 8.41
N ASP A 43 -6.74 5.93 7.68
CA ASP A 43 -6.89 5.87 6.23
C ASP A 43 -5.51 5.80 5.53
N ARG A 44 -4.55 6.60 5.99
CA ARG A 44 -3.15 6.49 5.53
C ARG A 44 -2.54 5.12 5.84
N SER A 45 -2.78 4.56 7.03
CA SER A 45 -2.22 3.25 7.39
C SER A 45 -2.87 2.11 6.58
N GLN A 46 -4.18 2.18 6.33
CA GLN A 46 -4.90 1.24 5.47
C GLN A 46 -4.38 1.32 4.02
N ASN A 47 -4.17 2.52 3.51
CA ASN A 47 -3.58 2.73 2.18
C ASN A 47 -2.16 2.15 2.06
N ILE A 48 -1.37 2.16 3.13
CA ILE A 48 -0.03 1.53 3.15
C ILE A 48 -0.13 0.00 3.19
N ALA A 49 -1.04 -0.56 3.98
CA ALA A 49 -1.24 -2.01 4.09
C ALA A 49 -1.77 -2.60 2.76
N LEU A 50 -2.75 -1.93 2.15
CA LEU A 50 -3.31 -2.33 0.86
C LEU A 50 -2.26 -2.27 -0.26
N ARG A 51 -1.41 -1.23 -0.29
CA ARG A 51 -0.31 -1.11 -1.25
C ARG A 51 0.70 -2.25 -1.12
N LYS A 52 1.01 -2.70 0.10
CA LYS A 52 1.94 -3.84 0.31
C LYS A 52 1.36 -5.15 -0.21
N THR A 53 0.09 -5.41 0.08
CA THR A 53 -0.60 -6.62 -0.41
C THR A 53 -0.73 -6.61 -1.93
N PHE A 54 -1.08 -5.47 -2.52
CA PHE A 54 -1.19 -5.32 -3.96
C PHE A 54 0.17 -5.50 -4.66
N ALA A 55 1.23 -4.89 -4.11
CA ALA A 55 2.59 -5.06 -4.63
C ALA A 55 3.05 -6.52 -4.60
N TRP A 56 2.74 -7.26 -3.52
CA TRP A 56 3.10 -8.66 -3.40
C TRP A 56 2.33 -9.57 -4.37
N CYS A 57 1.02 -9.35 -4.52
CA CYS A 57 0.20 -10.07 -5.50
C CYS A 57 0.70 -9.83 -6.93
N LEU A 58 0.99 -8.57 -7.26
CA LEU A 58 1.51 -8.18 -8.55
C LEU A 58 2.90 -8.75 -8.82
N PHE A 59 3.76 -8.80 -7.81
CA PHE A 59 5.08 -9.44 -7.90
C PHE A 59 4.97 -10.95 -8.13
N ALA A 60 4.02 -11.63 -7.47
CA ALA A 60 3.76 -13.04 -7.70
C ALA A 60 3.27 -13.32 -9.13
N VAL A 61 2.34 -12.51 -9.65
CA VAL A 61 1.87 -12.60 -11.04
C VAL A 61 3.01 -12.37 -12.03
N LEU A 62 3.92 -11.43 -11.74
CA LEU A 62 5.10 -11.19 -12.57
C LEU A 62 6.05 -12.38 -12.63
N ILE A 63 6.40 -12.95 -11.48
CA ILE A 63 7.26 -14.14 -11.42
C ILE A 63 6.62 -15.29 -12.20
N PHE A 64 5.33 -15.52 -11.98
CA PHE A 64 4.57 -16.54 -12.71
C PHE A 64 4.60 -16.29 -14.21
N TRP A 65 4.32 -15.05 -14.65
CA TRP A 65 4.36 -14.67 -16.06
C TRP A 65 5.75 -14.84 -16.68
N LEU A 66 6.82 -14.37 -16.01
CA LEU A 66 8.18 -14.54 -16.50
C LEU A 66 8.57 -16.02 -16.61
N SER A 67 8.14 -16.86 -15.66
CA SER A 67 8.33 -18.32 -15.75
C SER A 67 7.66 -18.91 -16.99
N VAL A 68 6.41 -18.51 -17.28
CA VAL A 68 5.69 -18.92 -18.49
C VAL A 68 6.42 -18.46 -19.76
N VAL A 69 6.90 -17.22 -19.80
CA VAL A 69 7.64 -16.71 -20.97
C VAL A 69 8.94 -17.47 -21.18
N ILE A 70 9.70 -17.74 -20.12
CA ILE A 70 10.93 -18.54 -20.19
C ILE A 70 10.60 -19.95 -20.69
N TYR A 71 9.54 -20.57 -20.19
CA TYR A 71 9.08 -21.88 -20.64
C TYR A 71 8.77 -21.88 -22.14
N ILE A 72 8.04 -20.87 -22.63
CA ILE A 72 7.71 -20.73 -24.06
C ILE A 72 8.98 -20.57 -24.90
N VAL A 73 9.91 -19.70 -24.48
CA VAL A 73 11.17 -19.47 -25.20
C VAL A 73 12.03 -20.73 -25.27
N ILE A 74 12.15 -21.48 -24.16
CA ILE A 74 12.89 -22.76 -24.13
C ILE A 74 12.21 -23.81 -25.01
N SER A 75 10.87 -23.85 -25.03
CA SER A 75 10.11 -24.77 -25.89
C SER A 75 10.24 -24.46 -27.38
N SER A 76 10.43 -23.18 -27.74
CA SER A 76 10.65 -22.75 -29.12
C SER A 76 12.11 -22.92 -29.58
N GLY A 77 13.07 -22.97 -28.64
CA GLY A 77 14.46 -23.29 -28.92
C GLY A 77 14.66 -24.80 -29.03
N SER A 78 14.39 -25.35 -30.21
CA SER A 78 14.23 -26.77 -30.61
C SER A 78 15.34 -27.78 -30.21
N SER A 79 16.30 -27.44 -29.35
CA SER A 79 17.42 -28.32 -28.98
C SER A 79 17.55 -28.61 -27.49
N CYS A 80 16.94 -27.84 -26.59
CA CYS A 80 17.10 -28.04 -25.14
C CYS A 80 15.99 -28.92 -24.53
N LEU A 81 14.77 -28.87 -25.07
CA LEU A 81 13.58 -29.49 -24.44
C LEU A 81 13.36 -30.98 -24.76
N ILE A 82 14.18 -31.59 -25.64
CA ILE A 82 14.08 -33.02 -26.01
C ILE A 82 14.15 -33.95 -24.77
N ILE A 83 14.68 -33.48 -23.64
CA ILE A 83 14.85 -34.27 -22.42
C ILE A 83 13.56 -34.41 -21.58
N PHE A 84 12.59 -33.47 -21.65
CA PHE A 84 11.45 -33.45 -20.71
C PHE A 84 10.06 -33.73 -21.33
N SER A 85 9.86 -33.54 -22.64
CA SER A 85 8.59 -33.93 -23.28
C SER A 85 8.72 -34.05 -24.80
N PRO A 86 8.55 -35.25 -25.37
CA PRO A 86 8.59 -35.46 -26.83
C PRO A 86 7.32 -35.02 -27.57
N ALA A 87 6.28 -34.54 -26.88
CA ALA A 87 4.96 -34.29 -27.47
C ALA A 87 4.72 -32.83 -27.93
N ILE A 88 5.64 -31.89 -27.65
CA ILE A 88 5.41 -30.46 -27.87
C ILE A 88 6.53 -29.90 -28.76
N ALA A 89 6.59 -30.35 -30.01
CA ALA A 89 7.37 -29.69 -31.05
C ALA A 89 6.59 -28.46 -31.54
N PHE A 90 6.51 -27.41 -30.72
CA PHE A 90 5.88 -26.15 -31.08
C PHE A 90 6.93 -25.24 -31.72
N HIS A 91 6.91 -25.16 -33.05
CA HIS A 91 7.73 -24.21 -33.80
C HIS A 91 7.02 -22.85 -33.81
N LEU A 92 7.27 -22.00 -32.81
CA LEU A 92 6.75 -20.64 -32.80
C LEU A 92 7.54 -19.77 -33.79
N SER A 93 6.85 -18.85 -34.47
CA SER A 93 7.49 -17.87 -35.34
C SER A 93 8.33 -16.90 -34.52
N ASP A 94 9.49 -16.52 -35.05
CA ASP A 94 10.38 -15.51 -34.47
C ASP A 94 9.66 -14.21 -34.10
N SER A 95 8.66 -13.81 -34.90
CA SER A 95 7.83 -12.64 -34.62
C SER A 95 7.09 -12.75 -33.28
N VAL A 96 6.63 -13.95 -32.92
CA VAL A 96 5.91 -14.18 -31.66
C VAL A 96 6.88 -14.17 -30.48
N ILE A 97 8.08 -14.74 -30.65
CA ILE A 97 9.14 -14.72 -29.63
C ILE A 97 9.58 -13.28 -29.34
N ILE A 98 9.82 -12.49 -30.39
CA ILE A 98 10.21 -11.09 -30.27
C ILE A 98 9.09 -10.28 -29.61
N ALA A 99 7.82 -10.50 -29.99
CA ALA A 99 6.67 -9.85 -29.35
C ALA A 99 6.56 -10.21 -27.86
N LEU A 100 6.82 -11.47 -27.49
CA LEU A 100 6.83 -11.92 -26.10
C LEU A 100 7.95 -11.28 -25.29
N LEU A 101 9.17 -11.22 -25.83
CA LEU A 101 10.33 -10.59 -25.20
C LEU A 101 10.16 -9.08 -25.05
N THR A 102 9.62 -8.42 -26.06
CA THR A 102 9.32 -6.97 -25.99
C THR A 102 8.24 -6.68 -24.96
N THR A 103 7.19 -7.50 -24.89
CA THR A 103 6.11 -7.35 -23.88
C THR A 103 6.63 -7.57 -22.45
N THR A 104 7.49 -8.57 -22.22
CA THR A 104 8.09 -8.77 -20.88
C THR A 104 9.06 -7.66 -20.51
N THR A 105 9.86 -7.17 -21.45
CA THR A 105 10.78 -6.05 -21.23
C THR A 105 10.02 -4.77 -20.90
N ALA A 106 8.94 -4.47 -21.65
CA ALA A 106 8.06 -3.34 -21.38
C ALA A 106 7.41 -3.45 -19.99
N ASN A 107 6.94 -4.64 -19.62
CA ASN A 107 6.40 -4.87 -18.28
C ASN A 107 7.44 -4.60 -17.18
N VAL A 108 8.66 -5.15 -17.31
CA VAL A 108 9.74 -4.94 -16.32
C VAL A 108 10.09 -3.45 -16.19
N ILE A 109 10.20 -2.72 -17.31
CA ILE A 109 10.46 -1.27 -17.29
C ILE A 109 9.30 -0.52 -16.62
N GLY A 110 8.04 -0.87 -16.92
CA GLY A 110 6.86 -0.30 -16.29
C GLY A 110 6.87 -0.47 -14.78
N PHE A 111 7.21 -1.67 -14.29
CA PHE A 111 7.36 -1.91 -12.86
C PHE A 111 8.51 -1.13 -12.24
N PHE A 112 9.66 -1.09 -12.91
CA PHE A 112 10.79 -0.31 -12.45
C PHE A 112 10.42 1.18 -12.31
N TYR A 113 9.67 1.73 -13.26
CA TYR A 113 9.16 3.10 -13.18
C TYR A 113 8.22 3.29 -11.98
N VAL A 114 7.25 2.39 -11.77
CA VAL A 114 6.33 2.48 -10.61
C VAL A 114 7.10 2.39 -9.29
N VAL A 115 8.04 1.46 -9.16
CA VAL A 115 8.84 1.28 -7.94
C VAL A 115 9.74 2.49 -7.68
N THR A 116 10.40 3.02 -8.71
CA THR A 116 11.26 4.20 -8.56
C THR A 116 10.44 5.43 -8.19
N ASN A 117 9.26 5.62 -8.78
CA ASN A 117 8.36 6.72 -8.44
C ASN A 117 7.71 6.53 -7.05
N TYR A 118 7.58 5.30 -6.58
CA TYR A 118 7.14 4.99 -5.22
C TYR A 118 8.22 5.24 -4.17
N LEU A 119 9.48 4.86 -4.45
CA LEU A 119 10.60 5.00 -3.53
C LEU A 119 11.14 6.44 -3.48
N PHE A 120 11.09 7.13 -4.61
CA PHE A 120 11.44 8.54 -4.75
C PHE A 120 10.21 9.28 -5.28
N PRO A 121 9.17 9.46 -4.45
CA PRO A 121 8.07 10.32 -4.84
C PRO A 121 8.69 11.68 -5.10
N LYS A 122 8.63 12.13 -6.35
CA LYS A 122 8.98 13.51 -6.69
C LYS A 122 8.02 14.36 -5.86
N THR A 123 8.52 14.95 -4.78
CA THR A 123 7.85 16.07 -4.13
C THR A 123 7.89 17.18 -5.15
N GLU A 124 6.89 17.17 -6.03
CA GLU A 124 6.43 18.37 -6.70
C GLU A 124 5.99 19.28 -5.55
N LYS A 125 6.96 20.03 -5.03
CA LYS A 125 6.64 21.22 -4.26
C LYS A 125 5.73 22.00 -5.18
N ALA A 126 4.49 22.18 -4.74
CA ALA A 126 3.54 23.08 -5.34
C ALA A 126 4.29 24.36 -5.68
N ASP A 127 4.60 24.51 -6.95
CA ASP A 127 5.17 25.74 -7.47
C ASP A 127 3.98 26.69 -7.48
N GLU A 128 3.90 27.43 -6.37
CA GLU A 128 3.21 28.70 -6.25
C GLU A 128 3.75 29.62 -7.35
N LYS A 129 3.32 29.38 -8.60
CA LYS A 129 3.51 30.31 -9.70
C LYS A 129 2.31 31.25 -9.76
N LYS A 130 2.42 32.24 -8.87
CA LYS A 130 2.43 33.68 -9.18
C LYS A 130 1.79 34.12 -10.49
#